data_AF-A0A1W0WKA6-F1
#
_entry.id   AF-A0A1W0WKA6-F1
#
_cell.length_a   1.000
_cell.length_b   1.000
_cell.length_c   1.000
_cell.angle_alpha   90.00
_cell.angle_beta   90.00
_cell.angle_gamma   90.00
#
_symmetry.space_group_name_H-M   'P 1'
#
loop_
_entity.id
_entity.type
_entity.pdbx_description
1 polymer ?
#
loop_
_entity_poly.entity_id
_entity_poly.type
_entity_poly.pdbx_seq_one_letter_code
_entity_poly.pdbx_strand_id
1 'polypeptide(L)' 'MAPPAKKDPCQSEACNYQTCLKANNWQESKCEGKFAEILACCRKYREASALCLGMRSSWEEVPKTVGDSHQKAGS' A
#
# COMPACT_ATOMS: atom_id res chain seq x y z
N MET A 1 -29.77 -1.49 -0.79
CA MET A 1 -28.87 -1.35 0.37
C MET A 1 -27.62 -2.14 0.05
N ALA A 2 -26.49 -1.48 -0.23
CA ALA A 2 -25.25 -2.21 -0.46
C ALA A 2 -24.86 -2.92 0.86
N PRO A 3 -24.46 -4.20 0.83
CA PRO A 3 -24.01 -4.88 2.03
C PRO A 3 -22.84 -4.09 2.65
N PRO A 4 -22.70 -4.08 4.00
CA PRO A 4 -21.57 -3.41 4.63
C PRO A 4 -20.30 -3.98 4.00
N ALA A 5 -19.53 -3.12 3.35
CA ALA A 5 -18.25 -3.50 2.77
C ALA A 5 -17.47 -4.21 3.88
N LYS A 6 -17.16 -5.50 3.69
CA LYS A 6 -16.29 -6.23 4.60
C LYS A 6 -15.04 -5.38 4.74
N LYS A 7 -14.74 -4.92 5.96
CA LYS A 7 -13.59 -4.06 6.22
C LYS A 7 -12.37 -4.71 5.59
N ASP A 8 -11.60 -3.92 4.86
CA ASP A 8 -10.42 -4.42 4.18
C ASP A 8 -9.45 -4.99 5.24
N PRO A 9 -8.98 -6.25 5.10
CA PRO A 9 -8.17 -6.88 6.14
C PRO A 9 -6.82 -6.19 6.37
N CYS A 10 -6.36 -5.36 5.42
CA CYS A 10 -5.14 -4.56 5.53
C CYS A 10 -5.42 -3.07 5.82
N GLN A 11 -6.67 -2.70 6.09
CA GLN A 11 -7.04 -1.32 6.40
C GLN A 11 -6.32 -0.77 7.64
N SER A 12 -6.11 -1.61 8.67
CA SER A 12 -5.40 -1.21 9.90
C SER A 12 -3.98 -0.76 9.60
N GLU A 13 -3.22 -1.57 8.85
CA GLU A 13 -1.83 -1.27 8.49
C GLU A 13 -1.75 -0.02 7.61
N ALA A 14 -2.69 0.14 6.67
CA ALA A 14 -2.80 1.33 5.85
C ALA A 14 -3.05 2.60 6.70
N CYS A 15 -3.96 2.53 7.67
CA CYS A 15 -4.21 3.64 8.60
C CYS A 15 -2.98 3.96 9.46
N ASN A 16 -2.22 2.95 9.89
CA ASN A 16 -0.98 3.13 10.64
C ASN A 16 0.10 3.84 9.81
N TYR A 17 0.28 3.43 8.55
CA TYR A 17 1.19 4.11 7.63
C TYR A 17 0.79 5.57 7.39
N GLN A 18 -0.49 5.82 7.10
CA GLN A 18 -1.00 7.19 6.92
C GLN A 18 -0.81 8.06 8.17
N THR A 19 -0.97 7.49 9.37
CA THR A 19 -0.71 8.19 10.64
C THR A 19 0.77 8.51 10.79
N CYS A 20 1.65 7.57 10.47
CA CYS A 20 3.10 7.78 10.47
C CYS A 20 3.49 8.91 9.51
N LEU A 21 2.94 8.91 8.29
CA LEU A 21 3.22 9.96 7.31
C LEU A 21 2.82 11.33 7.85
N LYS A 22 1.60 11.49 8.36
CA LYS A 22 1.15 12.76 8.94
C LYS A 22 2.06 13.24 10.06
N ALA A 23 2.48 12.34 10.95
CA ALA A 23 3.40 12.68 12.04
C ALA A 23 4.80 13.07 11.56
N ASN A 24 5.23 12.57 10.40
CA ASN A 24 6.58 12.76 9.86
C ASN A 24 6.63 13.77 8.70
N ASN A 25 5.61 14.62 8.53
CA ASN A 25 5.50 15.56 7.41
C ASN A 25 5.62 14.85 6.05
N TRP A 26 4.95 13.71 5.92
CA TRP A 26 4.88 12.89 4.71
C TRP A 26 6.21 12.31 4.23
N GLN A 27 7.21 12.26 5.12
CA GLN A 27 8.49 11.61 4.82
C GLN A 27 8.35 10.08 4.86
N GLU A 28 8.11 9.46 3.70
CA GLU A 28 7.94 8.01 3.55
C GLU A 28 9.14 7.21 4.09
N SER A 29 10.37 7.74 3.94
CA SER A 29 11.60 7.15 4.47
C SER A 29 11.61 6.95 5.99
N LYS A 30 10.82 7.75 6.74
CA LYS A 30 10.66 7.56 8.19
C LYS A 30 9.62 6.51 8.56
N CYS A 31 8.84 6.06 7.57
CA CYS A 31 7.70 5.17 7.73
C CYS A 31 7.87 3.85 6.97
N GLU A 32 9.08 3.54 6.47
CA GLU A 32 9.37 2.31 5.72
C GLU A 32 8.97 1.05 6.49
N GLY A 33 9.16 1.02 7.80
CA GLY A 33 8.70 -0.10 8.65
C GLY A 33 7.18 -0.28 8.63
N LYS A 34 6.41 0.81 8.61
CA LYS A 34 4.95 0.78 8.50
C LYS A 34 4.48 0.40 7.10
N PHE A 35 5.22 0.81 6.07
CA PHE A 35 4.96 0.35 4.71
C PHE A 35 5.23 -1.16 4.58
N ALA A 36 6.30 -1.68 5.18
CA ALA A 36 6.61 -3.11 5.19
C ALA A 36 5.51 -3.95 5.86
N GLU A 37 4.86 -3.44 6.91
CA GLU A 37 3.68 -4.08 7.52
C GLU A 37 2.52 -4.22 6.52
N ILE A 38 2.26 -3.19 5.71
CA ILE A 38 1.26 -3.26 4.63
C ILE A 38 1.67 -4.31 3.59
N LEU A 39 2.93 -4.31 3.14
CA LEU A 39 3.41 -5.30 2.17
C LEU A 39 3.26 -6.72 2.70
N ALA A 40 3.61 -6.96 3.97
CA ALA A 40 3.41 -8.24 4.62
C ALA A 40 1.93 -8.63 4.70
N CYS A 41 1.05 -7.68 5.01
CA CYS A 41 -0.40 -7.90 4.99
C CYS A 41 -0.88 -8.28 3.58
N CYS A 42 -0.43 -7.58 2.55
CA CYS A 42 -0.81 -7.85 1.18
C CYS A 42 -0.29 -9.18 0.64
N ARG A 43 0.91 -9.61 1.05
CA ARG A 43 1.42 -10.96 0.73
C ARG A 43 0.53 -12.06 1.29
N LYS A 44 -0.14 -11.80 2.43
CA LYS A 44 -1.06 -12.73 3.10
C LYS A 44 -2.46 -12.75 2.48
N TYR A 45 -3.06 -11.58 2.25
CA TYR A 45 -4.46 -11.48 1.82
C TYR A 45 -4.65 -11.29 0.31
N ARG A 46 -3.64 -10.75 -0.39
CA ARG A 46 -3.62 -10.57 -1.84
C ARG A 46 -4.92 -9.97 -2.36
N GLU A 47 -5.68 -10.72 -3.14
CA GLU A 47 -6.92 -10.29 -3.79
C GLU A 47 -8.11 -10.14 -2.83
N ALA A 48 -8.00 -10.61 -1.59
CA ALA A 48 -9.01 -10.43 -0.56
C ALA A 48 -9.00 -9.01 0.06
N SER A 49 -8.03 -8.17 -0.29
CA SER A 49 -7.92 -6.77 0.12
C SER A 49 -7.97 -5.86 -1.11
N ALA A 50 -8.97 -4.98 -1.16
CA ALA A 50 -9.09 -3.94 -2.18
C ALA A 50 -7.89 -2.97 -2.13
N LEU A 51 -7.37 -2.69 -0.92
CA LEU A 51 -6.14 -1.93 -0.75
C LEU A 51 -4.99 -2.62 -1.49
N CYS A 52 -4.78 -3.91 -1.25
CA CYS A 52 -3.70 -4.67 -1.87
C CYS A 52 -3.84 -4.81 -3.38
N LEU A 53 -5.05 -4.90 -3.92
CA LEU A 53 -5.28 -4.85 -5.37
C LEU A 53 -4.74 -3.55 -5.97
N GLY A 54 -4.97 -2.41 -5.31
CA GLY A 54 -4.48 -1.10 -5.75
C GLY A 54 -2.96 -0.93 -5.67
N MET A 55 -2.26 -1.77 -4.90
CA MET A 55 -0.81 -1.72 -4.71
C MET A 55 -0.12 -3.04 -5.07
N ARG A 56 -0.70 -3.82 -6.00
CA ARG A 56 -0.18 -5.12 -6.43
C ARG A 56 1.30 -5.07 -6.79
N SER A 57 1.70 -4.07 -7.57
CA SER A 57 3.09 -3.85 -8.00
C SER A 57 4.08 -3.63 -6.85
N SER A 58 3.61 -3.22 -5.67
CA SER A 58 4.45 -2.95 -4.50
C SER A 58 4.76 -4.20 -3.68
N TRP A 59 3.86 -5.19 -3.63
CA TRP A 59 4.01 -6.40 -2.79
C TRP A 59 4.21 -7.69 -3.58
N GLU A 60 3.84 -7.70 -4.86
CA GLU A 60 3.99 -8.84 -5.75
C GLU A 60 5.36 -8.76 -6.43
N GLU A 61 6.35 -9.45 -5.87
CA GLU A 61 7.63 -9.66 -6.55
C GLU A 61 7.41 -10.70 -7.68
N VAL A 62 7.01 -10.22 -8.86
CA VAL A 62 7.01 -11.00 -10.12
C VAL A 62 8.18 -10.50 -10.97
N PRO A 63 8.97 -11.39 -11.61
CA PRO A 63 10.18 -11.03 -12.36
C PRO A 63 9.96 -9.83 -13.27
N LYS A 64 10.86 -8.85 -13.15
CA LYS A 64 10.91 -7.59 -13.90
C LYS A 64 10.63 -7.82 -15.39
N THR A 65 9.41 -7.55 -15.83
CA THR A 65 9.21 -6.98 -17.17
C THR A 65 8.96 -5.50 -16.97
N VAL A 66 10.00 -4.74 -17.31
CA VAL A 66 10.10 -3.28 -17.26
C VAL A 66 8.83 -2.58 -17.78
N GLY A 67 8.41 -1.54 -17.05
CA GLY A 67 7.63 -0.44 -17.61
C GLY A 67 6.34 -0.15 -16.87
N ASP A 68 6.38 0.75 -15.88
CA ASP A 68 5.42 1.85 -15.88
C ASP A 68 6.01 3.09 -15.18
N SER A 69 6.06 4.16 -15.94
CA SER A 69 6.64 5.45 -15.61
C SER A 69 5.66 6.28 -14.77
N HIS A 70 6.10 6.76 -13.61
CA HIS A 70 5.61 8.02 -13.05
C HIS A 70 6.76 8.88 -12.52
N GLN A 71 7.62 9.33 -13.44
CA GLN A 71 8.33 10.59 -13.28
C GLN A 71 7.66 11.61 -14.21
N LYS A 72 6.72 12.39 -13.68
CA LYS A 72 6.39 13.68 -14.28
C LYS A 72 7.21 14.72 -13.50
N ALA A 73 8.37 15.05 -14.05
CA ALA A 73 9.07 16.30 -13.76
C ALA A 73 8.47 17.43 -14.60
N GLY A 74 8.57 18.67 -14.10
CA GLY A 74 8.37 19.91 -14.85
C GLY A 74 7.10 20.67 -14.43
N SER A 75 7.13 21.97 -14.17
CA SER A 75 8.18 23.00 -14.23
C SER A 75 7.75 24.17 -13.35
#